data_AF-A0A377WKS1-F1
#
_entry.id   AF-A0A377WKS1-F1
#
_cell.length_a   1.000
_cell.length_b   1.000
_cell.length_c   1.000
_cell.angle_alpha   90.00
_cell.angle_beta   90.00
_cell.angle_gamma   90.00
#
_symmetry.space_group_name_H-M   'P 1'
#
loop_
_entity.id
_entity.type
_entity.pdbx_description
1 polymer ?
#
loop_
_entity_poly.entity_id
_entity_poly.type
_entity_poly.pdbx_seq_one_letter_code
_entity_poly.pdbx_strand_id
1 'polypeptide(L)'
;MDVRTYDDDPTKYQDLRVGRIDAILVDRLAALDLVKKTNNTLAVTGEAFSRQEAGVALRKGNDDLLKAVDGAIADMQKDGSLKALSEKWFGADVTK
;
A
#
# COMPACT_ATOMS: atom_id res chain seq x y z
N MET A 1 19.56 -13.85 10.04
CA MET A 1 18.41 -12.95 10.24
C MET A 1 17.26 -13.79 10.76
N ASP A 2 16.60 -13.36 11.83
CA ASP A 2 15.36 -13.98 12.31
C ASP A 2 14.20 -13.35 11.55
N VAL A 3 13.37 -14.16 10.89
CA VAL A 3 12.23 -13.71 10.08
C VAL A 3 10.98 -14.32 10.68
N ARG A 4 10.01 -13.45 11.02
CA ARG A 4 8.73 -13.85 11.59
C ARG A 4 7.60 -13.47 10.65
N THR A 5 6.64 -14.38 10.49
CA THR A 5 5.39 -14.13 9.79
C THR A 5 4.28 -13.87 10.80
N TYR A 6 3.32 -13.04 10.42
CA TYR A 6 2.16 -12.70 11.23
C TYR A 6 0.91 -12.92 10.38
N ASP A 7 -0.16 -13.38 11.01
CA ASP A 7 -1.46 -13.57 10.34
C ASP A 7 -2.18 -12.24 10.10
N ASP A 8 -1.84 -11.21 10.89
CA ASP A 8 -2.45 -9.88 10.81
C ASP A 8 -1.46 -8.75 11.14
N ASP A 9 -1.83 -7.55 10.66
CA ASP A 9 -1.09 -6.32 10.87
C ASP A 9 -1.05 -5.84 12.33
N PRO A 10 -2.18 -5.83 13.09
CA PRO A 10 -2.18 -5.42 14.49
C PRO A 10 -1.15 -6.15 15.36
N THR A 11 -1.02 -7.47 15.20
CA THR A 11 -0.07 -8.29 15.97
C THR A 11 1.37 -7.94 15.63
N LYS A 12 1.66 -7.79 14.33
CA LYS A 12 2.97 -7.33 13.84
C LYS A 12 3.34 -5.94 14.39
N TYR A 13 2.40 -5.00 14.40
CA TYR A 13 2.62 -3.65 14.94
C TYR A 13 2.82 -3.65 16.45
N GLN A 14 2.11 -4.52 17.18
CA GLN A 14 2.28 -4.65 18.61
C GLN A 14 3.67 -5.14 18.98
N ASP A 15 4.17 -6.17 18.30
CA ASP A 15 5.50 -6.73 18.54
C ASP A 15 6.62 -5.72 18.23
N LEU A 16 6.46 -4.91 17.17
CA LEU A 16 7.35 -3.79 16.91
C LEU A 16 7.32 -2.76 18.05
N ARG A 17 6.11 -2.38 18.50
CA ARG A 17 5.92 -1.38 19.55
C ARG A 17 6.53 -1.78 20.90
N VAL A 18 6.49 -3.06 21.26
CA VAL A 18 7.07 -3.57 22.51
C VAL A 18 8.53 -4.04 22.37
N GLY A 19 9.15 -3.87 21.20
CA GLY A 19 10.55 -4.21 20.96
C GLY A 19 10.84 -5.71 20.87
N ARG A 20 9.85 -6.53 20.50
CA ARG A 20 10.07 -7.96 20.21
C ARG A 20 10.70 -8.20 18.84
N ILE A 21 10.58 -7.22 17.95
CA ILE A 21 11.20 -7.13 16.63
C ILE A 21 11.67 -5.69 16.40
N ASP A 22 12.71 -5.53 15.60
CA ASP A 22 13.31 -4.21 15.32
C ASP A 22 12.69 -3.50 14.12
N ALA A 23 12.12 -4.26 13.18
CA ALA A 23 11.59 -3.75 11.93
C ALA A 23 10.47 -4.63 11.37
N ILE A 24 9.65 -4.03 10.52
CA ILE A 24 8.58 -4.70 9.76
C ILE A 24 8.73 -4.37 8.28
N LEU A 25 8.36 -5.32 7.42
CA LEU A 25 8.13 -5.05 5.99
C LEU A 25 6.65 -4.72 5.80
N VAL A 26 6.36 -3.60 5.15
CA VAL A 26 5.00 -3.10 4.93
C VAL A 26 4.94 -2.19 3.71
N ASP A 27 3.80 -2.15 3.03
CA ASP A 27 3.54 -1.24 1.93
C ASP A 27 3.76 0.23 2.32
N ARG A 28 4.31 1.02 1.40
CA ARG A 28 4.65 2.43 1.65
C ARG A 28 3.46 3.26 2.13
N LEU A 29 2.27 3.04 1.58
CA LEU A 29 1.07 3.78 1.98
C LEU A 29 0.64 3.43 3.41
N ALA A 30 0.67 2.14 3.76
CA ALA A 30 0.41 1.68 5.12
C ALA A 30 1.48 2.17 6.11
N ALA A 31 2.74 2.22 5.70
CA ALA A 31 3.83 2.79 6.50
C ALA A 31 3.59 4.27 6.83
N LEU A 32 3.21 5.08 5.83
CA LEU A 32 2.92 6.50 6.02
C LEU A 32 1.71 6.73 6.94
N ASP A 33 0.67 5.92 6.81
CA ASP A 33 -0.48 5.95 7.71
C ASP A 33 -0.11 5.51 9.15
N LEU A 34 0.70 4.47 9.30
CA LEU A 34 1.18 3.98 10.59
C LEU A 34 2.02 5.02 11.34
N VAL A 35 2.96 5.69 10.65
CA VAL A 35 3.77 6.77 11.25
C VAL A 35 2.88 7.88 11.78
N LYS A 36 1.85 8.30 11.02
CA LYS A 36 0.87 9.31 11.46
C LYS A 36 0.11 8.83 12.70
N LYS A 37 -0.42 7.60 12.69
CA LYS A 37 -1.22 7.03 13.79
C LYS A 37 -0.43 6.80 15.08
N THR A 38 0.89 6.65 14.96
CA THR A 38 1.79 6.42 16.09
C THR A 38 2.45 7.71 16.59
N ASN A 39 1.97 8.89 16.17
CA ASN A 39 2.55 10.19 16.51
C ASN A 39 4.07 10.23 16.31
N ASN A 40 4.55 9.65 15.21
CA ASN A 40 5.96 9.58 14.83
C ASN A 40 6.88 8.83 15.83
N THR A 41 6.33 7.97 16.70
CA THR A 41 7.14 7.06 17.53
C THR A 41 7.76 5.93 16.71
N LEU A 42 7.20 5.65 15.54
CA LEU A 42 7.79 4.80 14.51
C LEU A 42 8.24 5.65 13.32
N ALA A 43 9.22 5.16 12.57
CA ALA A 43 9.74 5.82 11.37
C ALA A 43 9.92 4.81 10.23
N VAL A 44 9.80 5.31 9.00
CA VAL A 44 10.22 4.57 7.80
C VAL A 44 11.73 4.65 7.69
N THR A 45 12.39 3.54 7.36
CA THR A 45 13.85 3.47 7.22
C THR A 45 14.24 2.67 5.98
N GLY A 46 15.42 2.97 5.44
CA GLY A 46 15.98 2.31 4.25
C GLY A 46 15.36 2.76 2.93
N GLU A 47 15.95 2.26 1.85
CA GLU A 47 15.39 2.41 0.50
C GLU A 47 14.23 1.43 0.28
N ALA A 48 13.40 1.72 -0.71
CA ALA A 48 12.36 0.78 -1.11
C ALA A 48 13.00 -0.51 -1.64
N PHE A 49 12.68 -1.64 -1.03
CA PHE A 49 13.19 -2.95 -1.45
C PHE A 49 12.73 -3.35 -2.85
N SER A 50 11.51 -2.94 -3.24
CA SER A 50 10.95 -3.20 -4.56
C SER A 50 9.85 -2.20 -4.87
N ARG A 51 9.67 -1.87 -6.16
CA ARG A 51 8.47 -1.19 -6.64
C ARG A 51 7.41 -2.24 -6.91
N GLN A 52 6.28 -2.11 -6.25
CA GLN A 52 5.10 -2.93 -6.50
C GLN A 52 4.04 -2.08 -7.20
N GLU A 53 3.35 -2.69 -8.16
CA GLU A 53 2.19 -2.12 -8.82
C GLU A 53 0.92 -2.75 -8.24
N ALA A 54 -0.12 -1.94 -8.08
CA ALA A 54 -1.43 -2.42 -7.70
C ALA A 54 -2.25 -2.71 -8.96
N GLY A 55 -3.03 -3.78 -8.94
CA GLY A 55 -3.87 -4.18 -10.06
C GLY A 55 -5.12 -4.93 -9.61
N VAL A 56 -6.13 -4.93 -10.48
CA VAL A 56 -7.36 -5.70 -10.27
C VAL A 56 -7.15 -7.11 -10.81
N ALA A 57 -7.17 -8.11 -9.93
CA ALA A 57 -7.00 -9.50 -10.33
C ALA A 57 -8.28 -10.04 -11.00
N LEU A 58 -8.15 -10.56 -12.22
CA LEU A 58 -9.24 -11.16 -12.98
C LEU A 58 -8.95 -12.64 -13.30
N ARG A 59 -10.00 -13.41 -13.56
CA ARG A 59 -9.88 -14.78 -14.05
C ARG A 59 -9.22 -14.78 -15.43
N LYS A 60 -8.23 -15.65 -15.64
CA LYS A 60 -7.58 -15.84 -16.94
C LYS A 60 -8.61 -16.14 -18.05
N GLY A 61 -8.40 -15.55 -19.23
CA GLY A 61 -9.26 -15.71 -20.41
C GLY A 61 -10.51 -14.84 -20.43
N ASN A 62 -10.70 -13.94 -19.45
CA ASN A 62 -11.82 -13.00 -19.43
C ASN A 62 -11.43 -11.66 -20.05
N ASP A 63 -11.11 -11.68 -21.34
CA ASP A 63 -10.48 -10.55 -22.05
C ASP A 63 -11.41 -9.33 -22.16
N ASP A 64 -12.72 -9.54 -22.24
CA ASP A 64 -13.70 -8.45 -22.33
C ASP A 64 -13.80 -7.69 -21.01
N LEU A 65 -13.79 -8.41 -19.88
CA LEU A 65 -13.77 -7.76 -18.56
C LEU A 65 -12.45 -7.05 -18.31
N LEU A 66 -11.33 -7.64 -18.74
CA LEU A 66 -10.01 -6.99 -18.66
C LEU A 66 -10.02 -5.65 -19.39
N LYS A 67 -10.45 -5.62 -20.66
CA LYS A 67 -10.54 -4.39 -21.45
C LYS A 67 -11.45 -3.35 -20.82
N ALA A 68 -12.59 -3.76 -20.27
CA ALA A 68 -13.53 -2.85 -19.62
C ALA A 68 -12.94 -2.22 -18.34
N VAL A 69 -12.28 -3.02 -17.50
CA VAL A 69 -11.63 -2.56 -16.27
C VAL A 69 -10.46 -1.62 -16.60
N ASP A 70 -9.58 -2.02 -17.51
CA ASP A 70 -8.44 -1.20 -17.92
C ASP A 70 -8.89 0.13 -18.55
N GLY A 71 -9.92 0.10 -19.38
CA GLY A 71 -10.51 1.29 -19.97
C GLY A 71 -11.06 2.26 -18.92
N ALA A 72 -11.82 1.75 -17.96
CA ALA A 72 -12.37 2.56 -16.87
C ALA A 72 -11.26 3.21 -16.02
N ILE A 73 -10.22 2.46 -15.68
CA ILE A 73 -9.06 2.99 -14.93
C ILE A 73 -8.33 4.06 -15.74
N ALA A 74 -8.12 3.84 -17.04
CA ALA A 74 -7.46 4.80 -17.91
C ALA A 74 -8.27 6.11 -18.05
N ASP A 75 -9.60 6.03 -18.12
CA ASP A 75 -10.46 7.21 -18.19
C ASP A 75 -10.46 7.97 -16.86
N MET A 76 -10.46 7.27 -15.72
CA MET A 76 -10.30 7.87 -14.39
C MET A 76 -8.94 8.56 -14.18
N GLN A 77 -7.88 8.04 -14.82
CA GLN A 77 -6.57 8.69 -14.82
C GLN A 77 -6.58 9.97 -15.65
N LYS A 78 -7.22 9.96 -16.83
CA LYS A 78 -7.31 11.12 -17.74
C LYS A 78 -8.17 12.23 -17.16
N ASP A 79 -9.31 11.90 -16.55
CA ASP A 79 -10.24 12.88 -16.01
C ASP A 79 -9.85 13.40 -14.60
N GLY A 80 -8.83 12.79 -13.99
CA GLY A 80 -8.28 13.17 -12.70
C GLY A 80 -9.06 12.66 -11.49
N SER A 81 -10.13 11.87 -11.69
CA SER A 81 -10.90 11.27 -10.60
C SER A 81 -10.05 10.30 -9.77
N LEU A 82 -9.13 9.56 -10.39
CA LEU A 82 -8.24 8.66 -9.66
C LEU A 82 -7.27 9.43 -8.76
N LYS A 83 -6.75 10.57 -9.25
CA LYS A 83 -5.92 11.48 -8.45
C LYS A 83 -6.71 12.03 -7.25
N ALA A 84 -7.95 12.49 -7.48
CA ALA A 84 -8.80 13.02 -6.42
C ALA A 84 -9.09 11.98 -5.32
N LEU A 85 -9.30 10.71 -5.70
CA LEU A 85 -9.43 9.60 -4.75
C LEU A 85 -8.13 9.38 -3.96
N SER A 86 -6.98 9.40 -4.64
CA SER A 86 -5.69 9.26 -4.00
C SER A 86 -5.43 10.34 -2.94
N GLU A 87 -5.67 11.60 -3.29
CA GLU A 87 -5.50 12.72 -2.36
C GLU A 87 -6.47 12.64 -1.18
N LYS A 88 -7.73 12.25 -1.42
CA LYS A 88 -8.74 12.08 -0.37
C LYS A 88 -8.33 11.05 0.70
N TRP A 89 -7.77 9.92 0.28
CA TRP A 89 -7.49 8.80 1.18
C TRP A 89 -6.07 8.80 1.73
N PHE A 90 -5.09 9.28 0.96
CA PHE A 90 -3.66 9.20 1.32
C PHE A 90 -3.02 10.58 1.55
N GLY A 91 -3.68 11.67 1.16
CA GLY A 91 -3.14 13.03 1.24
C GLY A 91 -2.01 13.29 0.23
N ALA A 92 -1.87 12.43 -0.78
CA ALA A 92 -0.88 12.54 -1.84
C ALA A 92 -1.41 11.88 -3.13
N ASP A 93 -0.83 12.26 -4.27
CA ASP A 93 -1.05 11.59 -5.55
C ASP A 93 -0.13 10.36 -5.64
N VAL A 94 -0.72 9.16 -5.50
CA VAL A 94 -0.03 7.86 -5.48
C VAL A 94 -0.24 7.09 -6.79
N THR A 95 -0.84 7.75 -7.79
CA THR A 95 -1.15 7.16 -9.10
C THR A 95 -0.02 7.37 -10.12
N LYS A 96 1.15 7.82 -9.67
CA LYS A 96 2.31 8.19 -10.50
C LYS A 96 3.57 7.47 -10.04
#